data_AF-A0A4R5E1J0-F1
#
_entry.id   AF-A0A4R5E1J0-F1
#
_cell.length_a   1.000
_cell.length_b   1.000
_cell.length_c   1.000
_cell.angle_alpha   90.00
_cell.angle_beta   90.00
_cell.angle_gamma   90.00
#
_symmetry.space_group_name_H-M   'P 1'
#
loop_
_entity.id
_entity.type
_entity.pdbx_description
1 polymer ?
#
loop_
_entity_poly.entity_id
_entity_poly.type
_entity_poly.pdbx_seq_one_letter_code
_entity_poly.pdbx_strand_id
1 'polypeptide(L)'
;MRPAELDRVTVAEAADRYVELVRARTVTGALSPSTAEVYARDVATLVELAGESTVLDDLTGADVDAILLAFARRPDGRRAAGSRGQGEKQGGQSPASQARFRRSISALFKHAALAGWVQLNPMTGSAV
;
A
#
# COMPACT_ATOMS: atom_id res chain seq x y z
N MET A 1 4.32 -23.90 -15.26
CA MET A 1 4.62 -22.46 -15.42
C MET A 1 6.01 -22.24 -14.85
N ARG A 2 6.97 -21.71 -15.63
CA ARG A 2 8.27 -21.30 -15.08
C ARG A 2 8.02 -20.04 -14.24
N PRO A 3 8.59 -19.91 -13.01
CA PRO A 3 8.51 -18.66 -12.27
C PRO A 3 8.97 -17.49 -13.15
N ALA A 4 8.30 -16.34 -13.04
CA ALA A 4 8.80 -15.13 -13.67
C ALA A 4 10.23 -14.88 -13.19
N GLU A 5 11.10 -14.41 -14.09
CA GLU A 5 12.42 -13.93 -13.69
C GLU A 5 12.24 -12.76 -12.73
N LEU A 6 13.01 -12.75 -11.64
CA LEU A 6 12.89 -11.74 -10.60
C LEU A 6 13.36 -10.39 -11.16
N ASP A 7 12.43 -9.45 -11.30
CA ASP A 7 12.68 -8.06 -11.65
C ASP A 7 12.72 -7.22 -10.37
N ARG A 8 13.93 -6.95 -9.87
CA ARG A 8 14.11 -6.20 -8.62
C ARG A 8 13.85 -4.72 -8.85
N VAL A 9 12.63 -4.30 -8.53
CA VAL A 9 12.17 -2.90 -8.61
C VAL A 9 12.11 -2.27 -7.23
N THR A 10 12.25 -0.95 -7.20
CA THR A 10 11.98 -0.15 -6.00
C THR A 10 10.47 -0.07 -5.69
N VAL A 11 10.13 0.31 -4.45
CA VAL A 11 8.75 0.54 -4.04
C VAL A 11 8.10 1.64 -4.90
N ALA A 12 8.82 2.70 -5.25
CA ALA A 12 8.30 3.76 -6.13
C ALA A 12 8.02 3.25 -7.55
N GLU A 13 8.94 2.51 -8.14
CA GLU A 13 8.73 1.95 -9.50
C GLU A 13 7.57 0.94 -9.52
N ALA A 14 7.46 0.09 -8.51
CA ALA A 14 6.35 -0.84 -8.39
C ALA A 14 5.01 -0.12 -8.22
N ALA A 15 4.99 0.97 -7.44
CA ALA A 15 3.83 1.82 -7.26
C ALA A 15 3.37 2.44 -8.57
N ASP A 16 4.29 3.07 -9.32
CA ASP A 16 3.99 3.69 -10.60
C ASP A 16 3.43 2.67 -11.60
N ARG A 17 4.11 1.53 -11.77
CA ARG A 17 3.69 0.45 -12.66
C ARG A 17 2.31 -0.12 -12.27
N TYR A 18 2.07 -0.30 -10.97
CA TYR A 18 0.78 -0.81 -10.49
C TYR A 18 -0.36 0.21 -10.65
N VAL A 19 -0.10 1.50 -10.42
CA VAL A 19 -1.09 2.56 -10.62
C VAL A 19 -1.46 2.69 -12.09
N GLU A 20 -0.51 2.55 -13.00
CA GLU A 20 -0.82 2.51 -14.44
C GLU A 20 -1.69 1.30 -14.82
N LEU A 21 -1.44 0.12 -14.24
CA LEU A 21 -2.34 -1.04 -14.39
C LEU A 21 -3.75 -0.73 -13.86
N VAL A 22 -3.85 -0.11 -12.69
CA VAL A 22 -5.14 0.29 -12.10
C VAL A 22 -5.88 1.27 -13.02
N ARG A 23 -5.20 2.27 -13.57
CA ARG A 23 -5.74 3.21 -14.56
C ARG A 23 -6.23 2.49 -15.82
N ALA A 24 -5.43 1.56 -16.37
CA ALA A 24 -5.83 0.76 -17.53
C ALA A 24 -7.10 -0.08 -17.25
N ARG A 25 -7.21 -0.65 -16.04
CA ARG A 25 -8.43 -1.37 -15.62
C ARG A 25 -9.64 -0.45 -15.48
N THR A 26 -9.44 0.80 -15.10
CA THR A 26 -10.52 1.79 -15.08
C THR A 26 -10.98 2.17 -16.48
N VAL A 27 -10.06 2.43 -17.41
CA VAL A 27 -10.37 2.76 -18.81
C VAL A 27 -11.16 1.64 -19.49
N THR A 28 -10.81 0.39 -19.21
CA THR A 28 -11.50 -0.80 -19.78
C THR A 28 -12.80 -1.15 -19.05
N GLY A 29 -13.20 -0.40 -18.02
CA GLY A 29 -14.41 -0.65 -17.23
C GLY A 29 -14.31 -1.81 -16.24
N ALA A 30 -13.14 -2.45 -16.12
CA ALA A 30 -12.88 -3.55 -15.19
C ALA A 30 -12.71 -3.09 -13.72
N LEU A 31 -12.68 -1.78 -13.47
CA LEU A 31 -12.59 -1.18 -12.15
C LEU A 31 -13.27 0.20 -12.13
N SER A 32 -14.02 0.53 -11.07
CA SER A 32 -14.61 1.87 -10.96
C SER A 32 -13.54 2.96 -10.72
N PRO A 33 -13.75 4.20 -11.19
CA PRO A 33 -12.82 5.32 -10.91
C PRO A 33 -12.62 5.56 -9.41
N SER A 34 -13.69 5.49 -8.63
CA SER A 34 -13.63 5.65 -7.17
C SER A 34 -12.76 4.59 -6.48
N THR A 35 -12.78 3.35 -6.97
CA THR A 35 -11.93 2.28 -6.44
C THR A 35 -10.48 2.48 -6.87
N ALA A 36 -10.25 2.96 -8.09
CA ALA A 36 -8.91 3.28 -8.58
C ALA A 36 -8.22 4.38 -7.77
N GLU A 37 -8.94 5.45 -7.43
CA GLU A 37 -8.44 6.52 -6.56
C GLU A 37 -8.03 6.01 -5.17
N VAL A 38 -8.78 5.04 -4.63
CA VAL A 38 -8.46 4.40 -3.35
C VAL A 38 -7.14 3.63 -3.44
N TYR A 39 -6.97 2.80 -4.47
CA TYR A 39 -5.70 2.08 -4.67
C TYR A 39 -4.53 3.04 -4.87
N ALA A 40 -4.69 4.08 -5.71
CA ALA A 40 -3.63 5.06 -5.95
C ALA A 40 -3.21 5.79 -4.67
N ARG A 41 -4.18 6.21 -3.83
CA ARG A 41 -3.90 6.87 -2.55
C ARG A 41 -3.17 5.96 -1.56
N ASP A 42 -3.61 4.71 -1.45
CA ASP A 42 -3.00 3.76 -0.52
C ASP A 42 -1.60 3.34 -0.97
N VAL A 43 -1.40 3.17 -2.28
CA VAL A 43 -0.07 2.85 -2.84
C VAL A 43 0.89 4.03 -2.67
N ALA A 44 0.44 5.27 -2.87
CA ALA A 44 1.26 6.45 -2.56
C ALA A 44 1.62 6.51 -1.06
N THR A 45 0.68 6.16 -0.18
CA THR A 45 0.95 6.08 1.26
C THR A 45 1.96 4.97 1.60
N LEU A 46 1.93 3.84 0.89
CA LEU A 46 2.95 2.80 1.03
C LEU A 46 4.33 3.33 0.66
N VAL A 47 4.46 4.04 -0.47
CA VAL A 47 5.74 4.65 -0.91
C VAL A 47 6.28 5.60 0.18
N GLU A 48 5.43 6.46 0.73
CA GLU A 48 5.81 7.37 1.82
C GLU A 48 6.33 6.63 3.07
N LEU A 49 5.71 5.50 3.42
CA LEU A 49 6.02 4.78 4.65
C LEU A 49 7.17 3.78 4.51
N ALA A 50 7.29 3.13 3.36
CA ALA A 50 8.33 2.14 3.09
C ALA A 50 9.63 2.77 2.57
N GLY A 51 9.56 4.01 2.05
CA GLY A 51 10.66 4.69 1.38
C GLY A 51 10.69 4.37 -0.12
N GLU A 52 10.83 5.42 -0.94
CA GLU A 52 10.77 5.31 -2.40
C GLU A 52 11.87 4.43 -3.01
N SER A 53 13.08 4.49 -2.47
CA SER A 53 14.26 3.76 -2.97
C SER A 53 14.38 2.34 -2.41
N THR A 54 13.52 1.95 -1.47
CA THR A 54 13.53 0.60 -0.90
C THR A 54 13.20 -0.41 -2.01
N VAL A 55 13.96 -1.51 -2.11
CA VAL A 55 13.65 -2.59 -3.06
C VAL A 55 12.42 -3.33 -2.56
N LEU A 56 11.41 -3.51 -3.43
CA LEU A 56 10.13 -4.10 -3.04
C LEU A 56 10.28 -5.54 -2.50
N ASP A 57 11.17 -6.33 -3.12
CA ASP A 57 11.45 -7.72 -2.73
C ASP A 57 12.19 -7.84 -1.39
N ASP A 58 12.84 -6.76 -0.93
CA ASP A 58 13.56 -6.76 0.34
C ASP A 58 12.61 -6.54 1.53
N LEU A 59 11.35 -6.17 1.29
CA LEU A 59 10.34 -6.01 2.33
C LEU A 59 9.92 -7.36 2.89
N THR A 60 10.18 -7.57 4.18
CA THR A 60 9.75 -8.76 4.91
C THR A 60 8.35 -8.61 5.48
N GLY A 61 7.78 -9.70 6.01
CA GLY A 61 6.52 -9.64 6.76
C GLY A 61 6.58 -8.69 7.97
N ALA A 62 7.74 -8.61 8.64
CA ALA A 62 7.95 -7.70 9.76
C ALA A 62 7.99 -6.22 9.31
N ASP A 63 8.58 -5.94 8.14
CA ASP A 63 8.58 -4.58 7.57
C ASP A 63 7.17 -4.15 7.18
N VAL A 64 6.39 -5.08 6.59
CA VAL A 64 4.97 -4.85 6.30
C VAL A 64 4.18 -4.57 7.58
N ASP A 65 4.38 -5.33 8.65
CA ASP A 65 3.72 -5.09 9.95
C ASP A 65 4.10 -3.71 10.52
N ALA A 66 5.37 -3.31 10.38
CA ALA A 66 5.84 -1.98 10.78
C ALA A 66 5.17 -0.86 9.96
N ILE A 67 5.01 -1.05 8.65
CA ILE A 67 4.30 -0.12 7.75
C ILE A 67 2.83 -0.01 8.12
N LEU A 68 2.14 -1.12 8.35
CA LEU A 68 0.73 -1.14 8.76
C LEU A 68 0.54 -0.42 10.11
N LEU A 69 1.45 -0.65 11.05
CA LEU A 69 1.46 0.03 12.34
C LEU A 69 1.76 1.53 12.21
N ALA A 70 2.69 1.92 11.32
CA ALA A 70 2.97 3.32 11.02
C ALA A 70 1.73 4.02 10.42
N PHE A 71 1.03 3.36 9.48
CA PHE A 71 -0.22 3.85 8.95
C PHE A 71 -1.29 4.01 10.04
N ALA A 72 -1.48 3.01 10.90
CA ALA A 72 -2.46 3.06 11.98
C ALA A 72 -2.23 4.25 12.93
N ARG A 73 -0.97 4.67 13.13
CA ARG A 73 -0.60 5.81 13.96
C ARG A 73 -0.72 7.17 13.27
N ARG A 74 -0.84 7.24 11.94
CA ARG A 74 -1.01 8.54 11.24
C ARG A 74 -2.31 9.21 11.68
N PRO A 75 -2.30 10.54 11.92
CA PRO A 75 -3.53 11.27 12.21
C PRO A 75 -4.50 11.16 11.03
N ASP A 76 -5.77 10.89 11.31
CA ASP A 76 -6.82 10.89 10.28
C ASP A 76 -6.92 12.30 9.69
N GLY A 77 -6.65 12.46 8.39
CA GLY A 77 -6.63 13.76 7.70
C GLY A 77 -7.94 14.55 7.84
N ARG A 78 -9.06 13.88 8.16
CA ARG A 78 -10.34 14.52 8.49
C ARG A 78 -10.30 15.34 9.79
N ARG A 79 -9.43 15.00 10.73
CA ARG A 79 -9.30 15.68 12.04
C ARG A 79 -8.23 16.77 12.05
N ALA A 80 -7.27 16.70 11.13
CA ALA A 80 -6.16 17.66 11.06
C ALA A 80 -6.63 19.08 10.66
N ALA A 81 -7.73 19.22 9.92
CA ALA A 81 -8.23 20.51 9.46
C ALA A 81 -9.12 21.27 10.48
N GLY A 82 -9.47 20.67 11.63
CA GLY A 82 -10.57 21.16 12.46
C GLY A 82 -10.29 21.43 13.95
N SER A 83 -9.09 21.20 14.49
CA SER A 83 -8.86 21.38 15.93
C SER A 83 -7.56 22.12 16.25
N ARG A 84 -7.67 23.43 16.48
CA ARG A 84 -6.79 24.21 17.35
C ARG A 84 -7.45 24.39 18.72
N GLY A 85 -7.92 23.31 19.33
CA GLY A 85 -8.60 23.34 20.63
C GLY A 85 -8.22 22.12 21.47
N GLN A 86 -7.42 22.38 22.52
CA GLN A 86 -7.22 21.65 23.77
C GLN A 86 -7.73 20.20 23.86
N GLY A 87 -6.82 19.25 24.13
CA GLY A 87 -7.14 17.96 24.76
C GLY A 87 -6.57 16.75 24.03
N GLU A 88 -5.57 16.12 24.63
CA GLU A 88 -4.88 14.91 24.19
C GLU A 88 -5.82 13.78 23.76
N LYS A 89 -5.77 13.45 22.47
CA LYS A 89 -5.69 12.10 21.89
C LYS A 89 -5.45 12.30 20.39
N GLN A 90 -4.20 12.20 19.97
CA GLN A 90 -3.84 12.11 18.55
C GLN A 90 -4.45 10.81 18.02
N GLY A 91 -5.72 10.87 17.60
CA GLY A 91 -6.48 9.71 17.17
C GLY A 91 -5.96 9.24 15.82
N GLY A 92 -5.30 8.08 15.83
CA GLY A 92 -4.82 7.41 14.62
C GLY A 92 -5.94 7.05 13.63
N GLN A 93 -5.56 6.35 12.57
CA GLN A 93 -6.49 5.91 11.53
C GLN A 93 -7.61 5.05 12.11
N SER A 94 -8.82 5.23 11.61
CA SER A 94 -9.95 4.37 11.99
C SER A 94 -9.72 2.91 11.58
N PRO A 95 -10.28 1.91 12.31
CA PRO A 95 -10.14 0.50 11.94
C PRO A 95 -10.57 0.18 10.50
N ALA A 96 -11.62 0.84 10.00
CA ALA A 96 -12.06 0.71 8.61
C ALA A 96 -11.00 1.22 7.61
N SER A 97 -10.31 2.32 7.93
CA SER A 97 -9.25 2.86 7.09
C SER A 97 -8.01 1.96 7.09
N GLN A 98 -7.68 1.38 8.24
CA GLN A 98 -6.60 0.38 8.37
C GLN A 98 -6.90 -0.88 7.55
N ALA A 99 -8.11 -1.44 7.68
CA ALA A 99 -8.52 -2.62 6.92
C ALA A 99 -8.52 -2.38 5.40
N ARG A 100 -8.94 -1.18 4.97
CA ARG A 100 -8.88 -0.74 3.57
C ARG A 100 -7.44 -0.67 3.08
N PHE A 101 -6.55 -0.01 3.83
CA PHE A 101 -5.13 0.10 3.48
C PHE A 101 -4.46 -1.28 3.36
N ARG A 102 -4.70 -2.18 4.33
CA ARG A 102 -4.22 -3.57 4.28
C ARG A 102 -4.70 -4.29 3.01
N ARG A 103 -5.98 -4.15 2.65
CA ARG A 103 -6.53 -4.75 1.41
C ARG A 103 -5.86 -4.20 0.15
N SER A 104 -5.60 -2.90 0.08
CA SER A 104 -4.91 -2.26 -1.04
C SER A 104 -3.49 -2.79 -1.22
N ILE A 105 -2.73 -2.88 -0.12
CA ILE A 105 -1.37 -3.42 -0.13
C ILE A 105 -1.36 -4.92 -0.48
N SER A 106 -2.31 -5.70 0.05
CA SER A 106 -2.45 -7.11 -0.34
C SER A 106 -2.69 -7.29 -1.83
N ALA A 107 -3.47 -6.40 -2.45
CA ALA A 107 -3.71 -6.44 -3.89
C ALA A 107 -2.45 -6.09 -4.70
N LEU A 108 -1.66 -5.12 -4.23
CA LEU A 108 -0.36 -4.78 -4.82
C LEU A 108 0.61 -5.97 -4.74
N PHE A 109 0.87 -6.53 -3.56
CA PHE A 109 1.84 -7.64 -3.43
C PHE A 109 1.39 -8.93 -4.11
N LYS A 110 0.06 -9.17 -4.19
CA LYS A 110 -0.47 -10.26 -5.02
C LYS A 110 -0.12 -10.06 -6.50
N HIS A 111 -0.21 -8.83 -7.00
CA HIS A 111 0.22 -8.52 -8.36
C HIS A 111 1.73 -8.61 -8.51
N ALA A 112 2.49 -8.03 -7.58
CA ALA A 112 3.96 -8.04 -7.59
C ALA A 112 4.53 -9.46 -7.68
N ALA A 113 3.97 -10.41 -6.92
CA ALA A 113 4.39 -11.82 -6.98
C ALA A 113 4.09 -12.47 -8.34
N LEU A 114 2.97 -12.12 -8.98
CA LEU A 114 2.64 -12.62 -10.32
C LEU A 114 3.50 -11.97 -11.42
N ALA A 115 3.89 -10.71 -11.22
CA ALA A 115 4.73 -9.95 -12.14
C ALA A 115 6.23 -10.24 -11.96
N GLY A 116 6.62 -11.01 -10.95
CA GLY A 116 8.02 -11.31 -10.65
C GLY A 116 8.76 -10.16 -9.97
N TRP A 117 8.08 -9.20 -9.36
CA TRP A 117 8.71 -8.09 -8.61
C TRP A 117 9.11 -8.46 -7.19
N VAL A 118 8.47 -9.50 -6.66
CA VAL A 118 8.83 -10.12 -5.40
C VAL A 118 8.87 -11.64 -5.57
N GLN A 119 9.83 -12.31 -4.94
CA GLN A 119 9.96 -13.75 -4.96
C GLN A 119 8.90 -14.41 -4.06
N LEU A 120 8.58 -13.78 -2.93
CA LEU A 120 7.54 -14.20 -2.00
C LEU A 120 6.65 -13.01 -1.65
N ASN A 121 5.35 -13.25 -1.47
CA ASN A 121 4.44 -12.19 -1.03
C ASN A 121 4.60 -11.97 0.49
N PRO A 122 5.14 -10.83 0.96
CA PRO A 122 5.40 -10.62 2.39
C PRO A 122 4.11 -10.54 3.23
N MET A 123 2.95 -10.29 2.60
CA MET A 123 1.65 -10.33 3.29
C MET A 123 1.33 -11.71 3.87
N THR A 124 1.93 -12.80 3.36
CA THR A 124 1.72 -14.14 3.93
C THR A 124 2.51 -14.37 5.22
N GLY A 125 3.54 -13.57 5.47
CA GLY A 125 4.33 -13.59 6.72
C GLY A 125 3.96 -12.48 7.70
N SER A 126 3.03 -11.59 7.35
CA SER A 126 2.53 -10.51 8.20
C SER A 126 1.61 -11.06 9.29
N ALA A 127 1.83 -10.64 10.54
CA ALA A 127 1.09 -11.14 11.72
C ALA A 127 -0.06 -10.20 12.18
N VAL A 128 -0.14 -8.99 11.63
CA VAL A 128 -1.10 -7.94 12.03
C VAL A 128 -2.35 -7.92 11.15
#